data_AF-A0A4R5LS81-F1
#
_entry.id   AF-A0A4R5LS81-F1
#
_cell.length_a   1.000
_cell.length_b   1.000
_cell.length_c   1.000
_cell.angle_alpha   90.00
_cell.angle_beta   90.00
_cell.angle_gamma   90.00
#
_symmetry.space_group_name_H-M   'P 1'
#
loop_
_entity.id
_entity.type
_entity.pdbx_description
1 polymer ?
#
loop_
_entity_poly.entity_id
_entity_poly.type
_entity_poly.pdbx_seq_one_letter_code
_entity_poly.pdbx_strand_id
1 'polypeptide(L)'
;MSSARGQANHALYLAKILLAAWRRELAAESISAVTLAQAYLPGVRGHLGHAYGWFLLEIIRPGALPEQPPASLAELPEIAEGKAVPGEIVEFQRLEAEGWIGDMLAGESVAGPTASAGNLATTAPAAGPEQAEQWVLQLQSLFDRMGDSLDEY
;
A
#
# COMPACT_ATOMS: atom_id res chain seq x y z
N MET A 1 4.13 11.89 20.04
CA MET A 1 3.12 11.13 19.29
C MET A 1 3.39 11.34 17.81
N SER A 2 3.56 10.29 17.02
CA SER A 2 3.81 10.43 15.58
C SER A 2 2.52 10.87 14.89
N SER A 3 2.57 11.92 14.06
CA SER A 3 1.43 12.35 13.24
C SER A 3 1.07 11.27 12.21
N ALA A 4 -0.17 11.32 11.67
CA ALA A 4 -0.59 10.41 10.61
C ALA A 4 0.34 10.52 9.38
N ARG A 5 0.68 11.75 8.95
CA ARG A 5 1.71 11.99 7.92
C ARG A 5 3.06 11.33 8.23
N GLY A 6 3.54 11.41 9.48
CA GLY A 6 4.79 10.77 9.89
C GLY A 6 4.74 9.24 9.77
N GLN A 7 3.61 8.64 10.15
CA GLN A 7 3.40 7.20 10.03
C GLN A 7 3.26 6.74 8.57
N ALA A 8 2.57 7.53 7.74
CA ALA A 8 2.46 7.29 6.30
C ALA A 8 3.84 7.28 5.62
N ASN A 9 4.66 8.31 5.88
CA ASN A 9 6.02 8.40 5.35
C ASN A 9 6.93 7.27 5.84
N HIS A 10 6.81 6.90 7.11
CA HIS A 10 7.59 5.79 7.66
C HIS A 10 7.23 4.46 6.98
N ALA A 11 5.94 4.16 6.82
CA ALA A 11 5.50 2.95 6.15
C ALA A 11 5.94 2.92 4.67
N LEU A 12 5.85 4.06 3.96
CA LEU A 12 6.35 4.18 2.59
C LEU A 12 7.87 3.95 2.50
N TYR A 13 8.62 4.44 3.48
CA TYR A 13 10.06 4.21 3.57
C TYR A 13 10.40 2.73 3.79
N LEU A 14 9.66 2.02 4.66
CA LEU A 14 9.83 0.58 4.85
C LEU A 14 9.52 -0.21 3.56
N ALA A 15 8.48 0.16 2.81
CA ALA A 15 8.18 -0.44 1.51
C ALA A 15 9.36 -0.29 0.53
N LYS A 16 9.97 0.90 0.47
CA LYS A 16 11.16 1.18 -0.36
C LYS A 16 12.37 0.34 0.03
N ILE A 17 12.63 0.16 1.33
CA ILE A 17 13.72 -0.71 1.82
C ILE A 17 13.51 -2.15 1.36
N LEU A 18 12.30 -2.70 1.56
CA LEU A 18 12.00 -4.07 1.16
C LEU A 18 12.13 -4.26 -0.36
N LEU A 19 11.63 -3.30 -1.15
CA LEU A 19 11.76 -3.35 -2.60
C LEU A 19 13.23 -3.31 -3.05
N ALA A 20 14.06 -2.47 -2.42
CA ALA A 20 15.49 -2.42 -2.71
C ALA A 20 16.20 -3.74 -2.34
N ALA A 21 15.82 -4.35 -1.22
CA ALA A 21 16.32 -5.66 -0.83
C ALA A 21 15.91 -6.74 -1.84
N TRP A 22 14.65 -6.77 -2.25
CA TRP A 22 14.15 -7.69 -3.27
C TRP A 22 14.93 -7.57 -4.57
N ARG A 23 15.16 -6.35 -5.07
CA ARG A 23 15.96 -6.12 -6.30
C ARG A 23 17.39 -6.61 -6.20
N ARG A 24 18.03 -6.41 -5.04
CA ARG A 24 19.38 -6.94 -4.80
C ARG A 24 19.41 -8.47 -4.87
N GLU A 25 18.45 -9.14 -4.22
CA GLU A 25 18.40 -10.60 -4.23
C GLU A 25 18.05 -11.15 -5.62
N LEU A 26 17.21 -10.45 -6.38
CA LEU A 26 16.92 -10.80 -7.77
C LEU A 26 18.17 -10.69 -8.65
N ALA A 27 18.95 -9.63 -8.50
CA ALA A 27 20.20 -9.43 -9.23
C ALA A 27 21.31 -10.42 -8.84
N ALA A 28 21.21 -11.04 -7.65
CA ALA A 28 22.13 -12.09 -7.22
C ALA A 28 21.85 -13.45 -7.89
N GLU A 29 20.69 -13.62 -8.53
CA GLU A 29 20.26 -14.81 -9.29
C GLU A 29 20.39 -16.15 -8.52
N SER A 30 20.44 -16.09 -7.19
CA SER A 30 20.62 -17.27 -6.32
C SER A 30 19.31 -17.99 -5.99
N ILE A 31 18.20 -17.28 -6.10
CA ILE A 31 16.84 -17.75 -5.80
C ILE A 31 15.96 -17.42 -7.01
N SER A 32 14.99 -18.30 -7.32
CA SER A 32 14.07 -18.05 -8.42
C SER A 32 13.27 -16.76 -8.22
N ALA A 33 13.02 -16.01 -9.30
CA ALA A 33 12.24 -14.77 -9.27
C ALA A 33 10.84 -14.97 -8.66
N VAL A 34 10.22 -16.13 -8.91
CA VAL A 34 8.90 -16.48 -8.36
C VAL A 34 8.94 -16.64 -6.84
N THR A 35 9.95 -17.34 -6.31
CA THR A 35 10.12 -17.50 -4.85
C THR A 35 10.41 -16.18 -4.17
N LEU A 36 11.23 -15.32 -4.79
CA LEU A 36 11.48 -13.97 -4.29
C LEU A 36 10.21 -13.12 -4.30
N ALA A 37 9.41 -13.19 -5.37
CA ALA A 37 8.13 -12.49 -5.43
C ALA A 37 7.17 -12.94 -4.32
N GLN A 38 7.05 -14.24 -4.07
CA GLN A 38 6.23 -14.77 -2.99
C GLN A 38 6.69 -14.31 -1.60
N ALA A 39 8.00 -14.17 -1.39
CA ALA A 39 8.57 -13.74 -0.12
C ALA A 39 8.44 -12.24 0.13
N TYR A 40 8.73 -11.42 -0.88
CA TYR A 40 8.84 -9.96 -0.71
C TYR A 40 7.55 -9.21 -1.01
N LEU A 41 6.75 -9.65 -1.99
CA LEU A 41 5.56 -8.92 -2.44
C LEU A 41 4.54 -8.68 -1.30
N PRO A 42 4.19 -9.67 -0.44
CA PRO A 42 3.24 -9.43 0.64
C PRO A 42 3.73 -8.36 1.63
N GLY A 43 5.02 -8.36 1.96
CA GLY A 43 5.61 -7.37 2.86
C GLY A 43 5.62 -5.97 2.26
N VAL A 44 5.98 -5.83 0.97
CA VAL A 44 5.94 -4.55 0.27
C VAL A 44 4.51 -4.01 0.22
N ARG A 45 3.53 -4.85 -0.18
CA ARG A 45 2.12 -4.46 -0.23
C ARG A 45 1.57 -4.07 1.14
N GLY A 46 1.91 -4.81 2.20
CA GLY A 46 1.49 -4.48 3.56
C GLY A 46 1.97 -3.09 4.00
N HIS A 47 3.24 -2.76 3.73
CA HIS A 47 3.76 -1.42 4.02
C HIS A 47 3.12 -0.33 3.17
N LEU A 48 2.86 -0.60 1.88
CA LEU A 48 2.17 0.36 1.01
C LEU A 48 0.71 0.59 1.44
N GLY A 49 -0.01 -0.47 1.82
CA GLY A 49 -1.35 -0.37 2.38
C GLY A 49 -1.38 0.44 3.67
N HIS A 50 -0.44 0.20 4.59
CA HIS A 50 -0.31 1.02 5.79
C HIS A 50 0.00 2.48 5.48
N ALA A 51 0.90 2.74 4.53
CA ALA A 51 1.24 4.10 4.12
C ALA A 51 -0.01 4.83 3.61
N TYR A 52 -0.75 4.18 2.72
CA TYR A 52 -2.00 4.70 2.17
C TYR A 52 -3.06 4.92 3.26
N GLY A 53 -3.29 3.96 4.16
CA GLY A 53 -4.26 4.11 5.25
C GLY A 53 -3.93 5.27 6.19
N TRP A 54 -2.67 5.44 6.58
CA TRP A 54 -2.24 6.60 7.36
C TRP A 54 -2.40 7.92 6.62
N PHE A 55 -2.19 7.91 5.30
CA PHE A 55 -2.42 9.06 4.44
C PHE A 55 -3.90 9.44 4.38
N LEU A 56 -4.82 8.47 4.29
CA LEU A 56 -6.25 8.75 4.37
C LEU A 56 -6.62 9.43 5.69
N LEU A 57 -6.06 9.00 6.82
CA LEU A 57 -6.28 9.62 8.13
C LEU A 57 -5.73 11.06 8.20
N GLU A 58 -4.63 11.35 7.50
CA GLU A 58 -4.10 12.72 7.39
C GLU A 58 -5.04 13.64 6.61
N ILE A 59 -5.76 13.12 5.61
CA ILE A 59 -6.77 13.87 4.84
C ILE A 59 -7.97 14.19 5.70
N ILE A 60 -8.58 13.16 6.31
CA ILE A 60 -9.83 13.33 7.04
C ILE A 60 -9.62 14.00 8.42
N ARG A 61 -8.38 13.96 8.94
CA ARG A 61 -7.97 14.48 10.26
C ARG A 61 -9.01 14.15 11.33
N PRO A 62 -9.16 12.87 11.72
CA PRO A 62 -10.08 12.49 12.76
C PRO A 62 -9.62 13.11 14.09
N GLY A 63 -10.55 13.36 15.01
CA GLY A 63 -10.22 13.95 16.31
C GLY A 63 -9.27 13.10 17.16
N ALA A 64 -9.26 11.79 16.95
CA ALA A 64 -8.32 10.84 17.55
C ALA A 64 -7.81 9.89 16.47
N LEU A 65 -6.51 9.59 16.49
CA LEU A 65 -5.91 8.61 15.58
C LEU A 65 -6.14 7.19 16.13
N PRO A 66 -6.57 6.24 15.28
CA PRO A 66 -6.63 4.84 15.67
C PRO A 66 -5.23 4.25 15.91
N GLU A 67 -5.16 3.08 16.56
CA GLU A 67 -3.87 2.38 16.79
C GLU A 67 -3.29 1.78 15.50
N GLN A 68 -4.15 1.46 14.52
CA GLN A 68 -3.77 0.90 13.22
C GLN A 68 -4.43 1.72 12.10
N PRO A 69 -3.76 1.84 10.93
CA PRO A 69 -4.34 2.53 9.79
C PRO A 69 -5.49 1.71 9.20
N PRO A 70 -6.50 2.36 8.61
CA PRO A 70 -7.54 1.67 7.85
C PRO A 70 -6.94 0.98 6.62
N ALA A 71 -7.46 -0.19 6.25
CA ALA A 71 -7.00 -0.91 5.07
C ALA A 71 -7.53 -0.32 3.75
N SER A 72 -8.62 0.45 3.80
CA SER A 72 -9.26 1.08 2.65
C SER A 72 -10.11 2.28 3.06
N LEU A 73 -10.65 3.03 2.09
CA LEU A 73 -11.63 4.08 2.35
C LEU A 73 -12.88 3.59 3.11
N ALA A 74 -13.28 2.33 2.91
CA ALA A 74 -14.46 1.76 3.57
C ALA A 74 -14.28 1.57 5.08
N GLU A 75 -13.03 1.52 5.57
CA GLU A 75 -12.69 1.39 6.98
C GLU A 75 -12.39 2.74 7.65
N LEU A 76 -12.60 3.86 6.94
CA LEU A 76 -12.39 5.17 7.54
C LEU A 76 -13.37 5.41 8.70
N PRO A 77 -12.89 6.00 9.81
CA PRO A 77 -13.78 6.40 10.89
C PRO A 77 -14.78 7.46 10.40
N GLU A 78 -15.99 7.46 10.96
CA GLU A 78 -17.02 8.44 10.62
C GLU A 78 -16.47 9.87 10.76
N ILE A 79 -16.54 10.62 9.67
CA ILE A 79 -16.14 12.01 9.64
C ILE A 79 -17.19 12.78 10.45
N ALA A 80 -16.75 13.48 11.50
CA ALA A 80 -17.63 14.26 12.37
C ALA A 80 -18.58 15.18 11.57
N GLU A 81 -19.86 15.19 11.94
CA GLU A 81 -20.90 15.99 11.29
C GLU A 81 -20.47 17.44 11.09
N GLY A 82 -20.49 17.92 9.84
CA GLY A 82 -20.17 19.30 9.47
C GLY A 82 -18.82 19.52 8.76
N LYS A 83 -17.97 18.49 8.62
CA LYS A 83 -16.83 18.54 7.70
C LYS A 83 -17.25 18.05 6.31
N ALA A 84 -17.02 18.88 5.29
CA ALA A 84 -17.17 18.44 3.91
C ALA A 84 -16.17 17.30 3.63
N VAL A 85 -16.63 16.22 3.01
CA VAL A 85 -15.75 15.17 2.50
C VAL A 85 -14.85 15.81 1.44
N PRO A 86 -13.51 15.74 1.57
CA PRO A 86 -12.61 16.30 0.56
C PRO A 86 -12.88 15.66 -0.80
N GLY A 87 -12.87 16.44 -1.88
CA GLY A 87 -13.18 15.95 -3.23
C GLY A 87 -12.22 14.85 -3.69
N GLU A 88 -11.02 14.81 -3.10
CA GLU A 88 -9.99 13.81 -3.27
C GLU A 88 -10.46 12.40 -2.86
N ILE A 89 -11.39 12.29 -1.90
CA ILE A 89 -11.94 10.99 -1.48
C ILE A 89 -12.68 10.31 -2.62
N VAL A 90 -13.34 11.06 -3.51
CA VAL A 90 -14.02 10.50 -4.68
C VAL A 90 -13.02 9.97 -5.71
N GLU A 91 -11.89 10.67 -5.90
CA GLU A 91 -10.79 10.19 -6.76
C GLU A 91 -10.21 8.88 -6.20
N PHE A 92 -9.93 8.84 -4.90
CA PHE A 92 -9.41 7.65 -4.24
C PHE A 92 -10.40 6.49 -4.26
N GLN A 93 -11.71 6.74 -4.13
CA GLN A 93 -12.73 5.70 -4.22
C GLN A 93 -12.74 5.04 -5.60
N ARG A 94 -12.56 5.84 -6.66
CA ARG A 94 -12.43 5.29 -8.02
C ARG A 94 -11.13 4.51 -8.19
N LEU A 95 -10.02 5.01 -7.63
CA LEU A 95 -8.73 4.33 -7.70
C LEU A 95 -8.70 3.02 -6.90
N GLU A 96 -9.45 2.92 -5.80
CA GLU A 96 -9.64 1.67 -5.05
C GLU A 96 -10.52 0.67 -5.80
N ALA A 97 -11.55 1.14 -6.50
CA ALA A 97 -12.49 0.26 -7.20
C ALA A 97 -11.95 -0.29 -8.52
N GLU A 98 -11.29 0.56 -9.32
CA GLU A 98 -10.91 0.24 -10.72
C GLU A 98 -9.46 0.61 -11.05
N GLY A 99 -8.70 1.11 -10.07
CA GLY A 99 -7.36 1.64 -10.29
C GLY A 99 -6.26 0.84 -9.61
N TRP A 100 -5.06 1.41 -9.72
CA TRP A 100 -3.84 0.81 -9.18
C TRP A 100 -3.85 0.68 -7.65
N ILE A 101 -4.64 1.49 -6.92
CA ILE A 101 -4.80 1.36 -5.46
C ILE A 101 -5.57 0.07 -5.17
N GLY A 102 -6.64 -0.19 -5.91
CA GLY A 102 -7.34 -1.48 -5.87
C GLY A 102 -6.39 -2.64 -6.13
N ASP A 103 -5.60 -2.56 -7.21
CA ASP A 103 -4.63 -3.60 -7.55
C ASP A 103 -3.58 -3.82 -6.46
N MET A 104 -3.16 -2.75 -5.77
CA MET A 104 -2.20 -2.76 -4.66
C MET A 104 -2.83 -3.25 -3.34
N LEU A 105 -4.12 -3.01 -3.11
CA LEU A 105 -4.83 -3.40 -1.88
C LEU A 105 -5.50 -4.78 -1.97
N ALA A 106 -5.89 -5.23 -3.16
CA ALA A 106 -6.71 -6.43 -3.38
C ALA A 106 -6.14 -7.68 -2.67
N GLY A 107 -4.84 -7.70 -2.39
CA GLY A 107 -4.12 -8.84 -1.90
C GLY A 107 -4.15 -9.91 -2.97
N GLU A 108 -3.03 -10.59 -3.20
CA GLU A 108 -3.20 -11.92 -3.74
C GLU A 108 -3.81 -12.71 -2.59
N SER A 109 -5.13 -12.95 -2.66
CA SER A 109 -5.82 -13.79 -1.71
C SER A 109 -4.94 -15.01 -1.54
N VAL A 110 -4.42 -15.20 -0.32
CA VAL A 110 -3.67 -16.39 0.04
C VAL A 110 -4.70 -17.52 0.04
N ALA A 111 -5.13 -17.93 -1.15
CA ALA A 111 -5.50 -19.30 -1.38
C ALA A 111 -4.26 -20.06 -0.94
N GLY A 112 -4.30 -20.52 0.32
CA GLY A 112 -3.26 -21.37 0.88
C GLY A 112 -2.96 -22.42 -0.17
N PRO A 113 -1.68 -22.72 -0.43
CA PRO A 113 -1.27 -23.49 -1.59
C PRO A 113 -2.17 -24.71 -1.67
N THR A 114 -3.01 -24.77 -2.71
CA THR A 114 -3.73 -25.99 -3.05
C THR A 114 -2.67 -26.93 -3.59
N ALA A 115 -1.88 -27.48 -2.67
CA ALA A 115 -0.98 -28.57 -2.91
C ALA A 115 -1.86 -29.74 -3.36
N SER A 116 -1.92 -29.95 -4.66
CA SER A 116 -2.37 -31.24 -5.17
C SER A 116 -1.41 -32.28 -4.58
N ALA A 117 -1.93 -33.33 -3.96
CA ALA A 117 -1.11 -34.34 -3.29
C ALA A 117 -0.05 -34.89 -4.26
N GLY A 118 1.20 -34.43 -4.12
CA GLY A 118 2.31 -34.76 -5.02
C GLY A 118 2.93 -33.61 -5.82
N ASN A 119 2.44 -32.36 -5.71
CA ASN A 119 3.01 -31.21 -6.44
C ASN A 119 3.19 -29.98 -5.52
N LEU A 120 4.45 -29.52 -5.36
CA LEU A 120 4.82 -28.30 -4.63
C LEU A 120 4.76 -27.04 -5.51
N ALA A 121 4.23 -27.15 -6.73
CA ALA A 121 4.13 -26.03 -7.66
C ALA A 121 3.06 -25.04 -7.19
N THR A 122 3.48 -23.97 -6.54
CA THR A 122 2.66 -22.80 -6.25
C THR A 122 2.55 -21.89 -7.47
N THR A 123 1.38 -21.29 -7.69
CA THR A 123 1.18 -20.26 -8.72
C THR A 123 2.15 -19.08 -8.50
N ALA A 124 2.67 -18.56 -9.61
CA ALA A 124 3.49 -17.36 -9.57
C ALA A 124 2.62 -16.15 -9.16
N PRO A 125 3.15 -15.21 -8.35
CA PRO A 125 2.44 -13.99 -8.03
C PRO A 125 2.13 -13.19 -9.30
N ALA A 126 0.96 -12.58 -9.35
CA ALA A 126 0.51 -11.74 -10.46
C ALA A 126 1.35 -10.47 -10.62
N ALA A 127 2.01 -10.02 -9.54
CA ALA A 127 2.82 -8.80 -9.53
C ALA A 127 4.31 -9.09 -9.25
N GLY A 128 5.17 -8.47 -10.05
CA GLY A 128 6.62 -8.48 -9.90
C GLY A 128 7.18 -7.23 -9.21
N PRO A 129 8.51 -7.16 -9.05
CA PRO A 129 9.18 -6.01 -8.43
C PRO A 129 9.01 -4.70 -9.24
N GLU A 130 8.75 -4.78 -10.54
CA GLU A 130 8.46 -3.64 -11.41
C GLU A 130 7.10 -3.03 -11.05
N GLN A 131 6.08 -3.88 -10.87
CA GLN A 131 4.74 -3.43 -10.48
C GLN A 131 4.75 -2.81 -9.08
N ALA A 132 5.49 -3.43 -8.14
CA ALA A 132 5.66 -2.90 -6.80
C ALA A 132 6.37 -1.53 -6.79
N GLU A 133 7.37 -1.33 -7.67
CA GLU A 133 8.02 -0.02 -7.85
C GLU A 133 7.04 1.03 -8.37
N GLN A 134 6.20 0.67 -9.34
CA GLN A 134 5.18 1.58 -9.86
C GLN A 134 4.22 2.04 -8.74
N TRP A 135 3.74 1.13 -7.89
CA TRP A 135 2.90 1.50 -6.75
C TRP A 135 3.60 2.43 -5.78
N VAL A 136 4.88 2.19 -5.46
CA VAL A 136 5.69 3.08 -4.61
C VAL A 136 5.76 4.50 -5.22
N LEU A 137 6.03 4.60 -6.52
CA LEU A 137 6.15 5.89 -7.21
C LEU A 137 4.81 6.63 -7.29
N GLN A 138 3.73 5.91 -7.57
CA GLN A 138 2.38 6.48 -7.62
C GLN A 138 1.93 6.98 -6.24
N LEU A 139 2.19 6.20 -5.18
CA LEU A 139 1.84 6.60 -3.82
C LEU A 139 2.68 7.79 -3.34
N GLN A 140 3.98 7.82 -3.66
CA GLN A 140 4.83 8.98 -3.39
C GLN A 140 4.30 10.25 -4.10
N SER A 141 3.96 10.13 -5.39
CA SER A 141 3.42 11.26 -6.17
C SER A 141 2.10 11.78 -5.56
N LEU A 142 1.24 10.89 -5.07
CA LEU A 142 0.04 11.29 -4.34
C LEU A 142 0.35 12.06 -3.05
N PHE A 143 1.36 11.62 -2.29
CA PHE A 143 1.75 12.28 -1.05
C PHE A 143 2.34 13.67 -1.33
N ASP A 144 3.17 13.80 -2.37
CA ASP A 144 3.80 15.06 -2.76
C ASP A 144 2.75 16.07 -3.23
N ARG A 145 1.83 15.65 -4.12
CA ARG A 145 0.72 16.49 -4.62
C ARG A 145 -0.14 17.08 -3.48
N MET A 146 -0.33 16.31 -2.41
CA MET A 146 -1.10 16.76 -1.25
C MET A 146 -0.28 17.59 -0.26
N GLY A 147 1.02 17.31 -0.13
CA GLY A 147 1.92 18.16 0.63
C GLY A 147 1.89 19.60 0.11
N ASP A 148 1.95 19.75 -1.21
CA ASP A 148 1.91 21.05 -1.89
C ASP A 148 0.54 21.74 -1.72
N SER A 149 -0.57 21.00 -1.76
CA SER A 149 -1.92 21.60 -1.62
C SER A 149 -2.27 22.00 -0.19
N LEU A 150 -1.69 21.33 0.82
CA LEU A 150 -1.91 21.64 2.24
C LEU A 150 -1.04 22.79 2.76
N ASP A 151 0.13 23.03 2.14
CA ASP A 151 1.03 24.13 2.52
C ASP A 151 0.60 25.48 1.91
N GLU A 152 -0.30 25.48 0.92
CA GLU A 152 -0.84 26.68 0.25
C GLU A 152 -2.00 27.37 0.99
N TYR A 153 -2.49 26.84 2.12
CA TYR A 153 -3.62 27.38 2.90
C TYR A 153 -3.27 27.65 4.37
#